data_AF-A0A1W9QBX0-F1
#
_entry.id   AF-A0A1W9QBX0-F1
#
_cell.length_a   1.000
_cell.length_b   1.000
_cell.length_c   1.000
_cell.angle_alpha   90.00
_cell.angle_beta   90.00
_cell.angle_gamma   90.00
#
_symmetry.space_group_name_H-M   'P 1'
#
loop_
_entity.id
_entity.type
_entity.pdbx_description
1 polymer ?
#
loop_
_entity_poly.entity_id
_entity_poly.type
_entity_poly.pdbx_seq_one_letter_code
_entity_poly.pdbx_strand_id
1 'polypeptide(L)'
;MKLLETKRVSELGTLFSNQEDSVGPRSWQARYGKAPEIVPVADGDGFAVLLQDQSSGAAAHVVHLAPSDGEYAVDAVYEVESLGRIMGLALDEKGNYFVATGVDEDDEVDATYPPNDIPRPDVVRLVKFDRSGCVLGETDVDMARREADPEAEIIVNPMVAGSSRLAYGAGHLLLVHSHNTEPDENIGGTRHQKAIATHINAETGAVTRASTMWVSHSFDQRALFDGTGFVELHLGDAYPRTITVGRYPATGRGVTRDLFHIKGPEGDNNTFTRLGGIAQVGHPEFDYLVLFATERSRGFEGDGEIRGNAGSGPRALADRSGGKSARGTAAHRSCRRWRDRALGRVDHERHDEPL
;
A
#
# COMPACT_ATOMS: atom_id res chain seq x y z
N MET A 1 -2.84 0.49 -18.80
CA MET A 1 -3.37 -0.85 -18.47
C MET A 1 -3.39 -1.74 -19.70
N LYS A 2 -2.89 -2.96 -19.61
CA LYS A 2 -2.89 -3.94 -20.72
C LYS A 2 -3.27 -5.33 -20.20
N LEU A 3 -4.36 -5.90 -20.70
CA LEU A 3 -4.68 -7.31 -20.48
C LEU A 3 -3.69 -8.16 -21.29
N LEU A 4 -3.03 -9.11 -20.62
CA LEU A 4 -2.02 -9.97 -21.25
C LEU A 4 -2.64 -11.27 -21.77
N GLU A 5 -2.06 -11.79 -22.86
CA GLU A 5 -2.41 -13.12 -23.37
C GLU A 5 -1.79 -14.24 -22.53
N THR A 6 -0.63 -13.98 -21.91
CA THR A 6 -0.02 -14.94 -20.99
C THR A 6 -0.82 -15.04 -19.70
N LYS A 7 -0.89 -16.25 -19.16
CA LYS A 7 -1.45 -16.57 -17.85
C LYS A 7 -0.42 -17.19 -16.92
N ARG A 8 0.86 -17.18 -17.31
CA ARG A 8 1.95 -17.78 -16.55
C ARG A 8 2.63 -16.71 -15.71
N VAL A 9 2.54 -16.88 -14.40
CA VAL A 9 3.15 -15.98 -13.41
C VAL A 9 4.68 -15.88 -13.60
N SER A 10 5.33 -16.96 -14.05
CA SER A 10 6.77 -16.98 -14.35
C SER A 10 7.19 -16.12 -15.55
N GLU A 11 6.24 -15.63 -16.35
CA GLU A 11 6.49 -14.79 -17.52
C GLU A 11 6.24 -13.30 -17.22
N LEU A 12 5.88 -12.95 -15.97
CA LEU A 12 5.55 -11.58 -15.55
C LEU A 12 6.76 -10.76 -15.02
N GLY A 13 7.97 -11.25 -15.28
CA GLY A 13 9.21 -10.62 -14.83
C GLY A 13 9.83 -11.28 -13.61
N THR A 14 10.67 -10.52 -12.89
CA THR A 14 11.34 -11.02 -11.68
C THR A 14 10.43 -10.75 -10.49
N LEU A 15 9.84 -11.80 -9.95
CA LEU A 15 8.99 -11.67 -8.77
C LEU A 15 9.82 -11.59 -7.51
N PHE A 16 9.24 -10.95 -6.49
CA PHE A 16 9.85 -10.91 -5.18
C PHE A 16 10.13 -12.32 -4.66
N SER A 17 11.39 -12.57 -4.32
CA SER A 17 11.87 -13.79 -3.69
C SER A 17 12.52 -13.38 -2.38
N ASN A 18 12.02 -13.91 -1.25
CA ASN A 18 12.52 -13.51 0.06
C ASN A 18 13.69 -14.40 0.49
N GLN A 19 14.76 -13.77 0.99
CA GLN A 19 15.60 -14.31 2.06
C GLN A 19 15.20 -13.73 3.44
N GLU A 20 14.25 -12.80 3.48
CA GLU A 20 13.92 -11.94 4.62
C GLU A 20 13.05 -12.61 5.70
N ASP A 21 12.37 -13.73 5.43
CA ASP A 21 11.73 -14.51 6.51
C ASP A 21 12.77 -15.18 7.44
N SER A 22 14.06 -15.03 7.15
CA SER A 22 15.15 -15.47 8.02
C SER A 22 15.64 -14.40 9.01
N VAL A 23 15.14 -13.15 8.94
CA VAL A 23 15.62 -12.06 9.80
C VAL A 23 14.84 -11.97 11.12
N GLY A 24 15.58 -11.84 12.23
CA GLY A 24 15.00 -11.66 13.57
C GLY A 24 14.58 -10.21 13.85
N PRO A 25 13.89 -9.94 14.98
CA PRO A 25 13.34 -8.62 15.34
C PRO A 25 14.37 -7.48 15.47
N ARG A 26 15.67 -7.79 15.38
CA ARG A 26 16.75 -6.81 15.41
C ARG A 26 17.22 -6.34 14.04
N SER A 27 16.84 -7.00 12.96
CA SER A 27 17.22 -6.51 11.63
C SER A 27 16.51 -5.20 11.34
N TRP A 28 17.11 -4.38 10.48
CA TRP A 28 16.46 -3.16 10.00
C TRP A 28 15.07 -3.49 9.42
N GLN A 29 14.99 -4.51 8.58
CA GLN A 29 13.77 -4.96 7.93
C GLN A 29 12.68 -5.46 8.90
N ALA A 30 13.04 -5.87 10.11
CA ALA A 30 12.06 -6.25 11.13
C ALA A 30 11.67 -5.11 12.08
N ARG A 31 12.53 -4.08 12.20
CA ARG A 31 12.24 -2.86 12.96
C ARG A 31 11.29 -1.93 12.22
N TYR A 32 11.45 -1.88 10.90
CA TYR A 32 10.66 -1.04 10.00
C TYR A 32 9.62 -1.88 9.25
N GLY A 33 8.54 -1.24 8.79
CA GLY A 33 7.67 -1.88 7.81
C GLY A 33 8.38 -1.97 6.45
N LYS A 34 7.76 -2.72 5.55
CA LYS A 34 8.27 -2.89 4.19
C LYS A 34 7.22 -2.44 3.18
N ALA A 35 7.70 -1.83 2.09
CA ALA A 35 6.91 -1.64 0.89
C ALA A 35 6.24 -2.97 0.48
N PRO A 36 4.95 -2.96 0.11
CA PRO A 36 4.27 -4.15 -0.36
C PRO A 36 4.95 -4.74 -1.60
N GLU A 37 5.08 -6.06 -1.65
CA GLU A 37 5.68 -6.78 -2.79
C GLU A 37 4.66 -7.71 -3.48
N ILE A 38 3.72 -8.20 -2.68
CA ILE A 38 2.64 -9.12 -3.06
C ILE A 38 1.41 -8.68 -2.28
N VAL A 39 0.35 -8.26 -2.96
CA VAL A 39 -0.88 -7.77 -2.31
C VAL A 39 -2.08 -8.59 -2.79
N PRO A 40 -2.50 -9.61 -2.03
CA PRO A 40 -3.69 -10.39 -2.34
C PRO A 40 -4.96 -9.69 -1.83
N VAL A 41 -6.05 -9.86 -2.58
CA VAL A 41 -7.40 -9.43 -2.21
C VAL A 41 -8.40 -10.49 -2.62
N ALA A 42 -9.39 -10.74 -1.76
CA ALA A 42 -10.47 -11.67 -2.09
C ALA A 42 -11.34 -11.12 -3.22
N ASP A 43 -11.83 -12.01 -4.09
CA ASP A 43 -12.68 -11.65 -5.21
C ASP A 43 -13.72 -12.75 -5.45
N GLY A 44 -14.84 -12.70 -4.71
CA GLY A 44 -15.85 -13.76 -4.70
C GLY A 44 -15.26 -15.09 -4.24
N ASP A 45 -15.42 -16.14 -5.05
CA ASP A 45 -14.80 -17.46 -4.82
C ASP A 45 -13.32 -17.50 -5.26
N GLY A 46 -12.84 -16.42 -5.90
CA GLY A 46 -11.48 -16.20 -6.39
C GLY A 46 -10.66 -15.24 -5.53
N PHE A 47 -9.51 -14.85 -6.07
CA PHE A 47 -8.70 -13.77 -5.51
C PHE A 47 -7.86 -13.11 -6.61
N ALA A 48 -7.58 -11.83 -6.42
CA ALA A 48 -6.63 -11.09 -7.24
C ALA A 48 -5.36 -10.80 -6.45
N VAL A 49 -4.21 -10.81 -7.12
CA VAL A 49 -2.91 -10.56 -6.51
C VAL A 49 -2.18 -9.50 -7.32
N LEU A 50 -1.84 -8.38 -6.67
CA LEU A 50 -0.92 -7.40 -7.24
C LEU A 50 0.53 -7.81 -6.95
N LEU A 51 1.35 -7.84 -8.00
CA LEU A 51 2.75 -8.24 -7.99
C LEU A 51 3.60 -7.15 -8.65
N GLN A 52 4.75 -6.83 -8.08
CA GLN A 52 5.73 -5.93 -8.70
C GLN A 52 6.78 -6.72 -9.48
N ASP A 53 7.12 -6.27 -10.69
CA ASP A 53 8.33 -6.73 -11.38
C ASP A 53 9.56 -6.03 -10.80
N GLN A 54 10.39 -6.81 -10.12
CA GLN A 54 11.59 -6.36 -9.41
C GLN A 54 12.77 -6.07 -10.34
N SER A 55 12.70 -6.46 -11.61
CA SER A 55 13.80 -6.22 -12.54
C SER A 55 13.90 -4.76 -13.00
N SER A 56 12.79 -4.03 -12.97
CA SER A 56 12.70 -2.67 -13.49
C SER A 56 11.97 -1.68 -12.57
N GLY A 57 11.13 -2.14 -11.64
CA GLY A 57 10.27 -1.25 -10.84
C GLY A 57 9.11 -0.59 -11.65
N ALA A 58 9.22 -0.54 -12.98
CA ALA A 58 8.33 0.20 -13.87
C ALA A 58 6.99 -0.50 -14.17
N ALA A 59 6.88 -1.80 -13.89
CA ALA A 59 5.69 -2.59 -14.19
C ALA A 59 5.20 -3.37 -12.97
N ALA A 60 3.89 -3.35 -12.77
CA ALA A 60 3.19 -4.20 -11.83
C ALA A 60 2.11 -5.01 -12.53
N HIS A 61 1.69 -6.11 -11.93
CA HIS A 61 0.74 -7.04 -12.52
C HIS A 61 -0.37 -7.37 -11.53
N VAL A 62 -1.63 -7.24 -11.95
CA VAL A 62 -2.77 -7.82 -11.25
C VAL A 62 -3.07 -9.18 -11.89
N VAL A 63 -2.88 -10.24 -11.12
CA VAL A 63 -3.17 -11.63 -11.51
C VAL A 63 -4.47 -12.03 -10.84
N HIS A 64 -5.49 -12.37 -11.62
CA HIS A 64 -6.74 -12.92 -11.09
C HIS A 64 -6.71 -14.44 -11.16
N LEU A 65 -7.14 -15.06 -10.06
CA LEU A 65 -7.23 -16.51 -9.90
C LEU A 65 -8.67 -16.88 -9.56
N ALA A 66 -9.24 -17.80 -10.33
CA ALA A 66 -10.59 -18.31 -10.14
C ALA A 66 -10.57 -19.83 -9.90
N PRO A 67 -11.59 -20.39 -9.21
CA PRO A 67 -11.75 -21.83 -9.10
C PRO A 67 -11.83 -22.48 -10.49
N SER A 68 -11.02 -23.51 -10.70
CA SER A 68 -10.98 -24.31 -11.93
C SER A 68 -10.60 -25.74 -11.59
N ASP A 69 -11.49 -26.69 -11.93
CA ASP A 69 -11.27 -28.13 -11.74
C ASP A 69 -10.84 -28.54 -10.30
N GLY A 70 -11.36 -27.86 -9.27
CA GLY A 70 -11.05 -28.12 -7.86
C GLY A 70 -9.76 -27.48 -7.35
N GLU A 71 -9.09 -26.69 -8.19
CA GLU A 71 -7.92 -25.86 -7.85
C GLU A 71 -8.19 -24.39 -8.19
N TYR A 72 -7.18 -23.54 -8.07
CA TYR A 72 -7.21 -22.17 -8.57
C TYR A 72 -6.36 -22.05 -9.83
N ALA A 73 -6.91 -21.44 -10.87
CA ALA A 73 -6.19 -21.16 -12.11
C ALA A 73 -6.16 -19.67 -12.39
N VAL A 74 -5.04 -19.19 -12.91
CA VAL A 74 -4.94 -17.83 -13.45
C VAL A 74 -5.87 -17.74 -14.67
N ASP A 75 -6.83 -16.83 -14.64
CA ASP A 75 -7.76 -16.62 -15.74
C ASP A 75 -7.57 -15.25 -16.42
N ALA A 76 -6.98 -14.26 -15.73
CA ALA A 76 -6.61 -12.96 -16.28
C ALA A 76 -5.33 -12.41 -15.65
N VAL A 77 -4.57 -11.67 -16.45
CA VAL A 77 -3.40 -10.89 -15.99
C VAL A 77 -3.43 -9.51 -16.60
N TYR A 78 -3.33 -8.48 -15.77
CA TYR A 78 -3.31 -7.08 -16.19
C TYR A 78 -1.97 -6.45 -15.86
N GLU A 79 -1.29 -5.89 -16.84
CA GLU A 79 -0.11 -5.05 -16.66
C GLU A 79 -0.55 -3.61 -16.33
N VAL A 80 -0.07 -3.13 -15.19
CA VAL A 80 -0.28 -1.81 -14.62
C VAL A 80 1.05 -1.06 -14.66
N GLU A 81 1.01 0.20 -15.09
CA GLU A 81 2.17 1.08 -15.00
C GLU A 81 2.48 1.37 -13.52
N SER A 82 3.72 1.13 -13.11
CA SER A 82 4.19 1.43 -11.76
C SER A 82 5.09 2.66 -11.80
N LEU A 83 4.94 3.53 -10.80
CA LEU A 83 5.83 4.67 -10.60
C LEU A 83 7.18 4.26 -9.96
N GLY A 84 7.30 3.00 -9.55
CA GLY A 84 8.50 2.43 -8.92
C GLY A 84 8.14 1.34 -7.91
N ARG A 85 7.07 1.57 -7.15
CA ARG A 85 6.62 0.67 -6.07
C ARG A 85 5.11 0.48 -6.11
N ILE A 86 4.64 -0.75 -5.86
CA ILE A 86 3.21 -1.00 -5.59
C ILE A 86 2.85 -0.56 -4.16
N MET A 87 1.69 0.05 -3.99
CA MET A 87 1.19 0.54 -2.70
C MET A 87 -0.01 -0.26 -2.20
N GLY A 88 -0.87 -0.72 -3.11
CA GLY A 88 -2.04 -1.49 -2.70
C GLY A 88 -2.96 -1.86 -3.85
N LEU A 89 -3.80 -2.86 -3.57
CA LEU A 89 -4.85 -3.36 -4.45
C LEU A 89 -6.16 -3.38 -3.66
N ALA A 90 -7.26 -2.96 -4.29
CA ALA A 90 -8.61 -3.11 -3.76
C ALA A 90 -9.61 -3.36 -4.90
N LEU A 91 -10.81 -3.85 -4.55
CA LEU A 91 -11.94 -3.97 -5.48
C LEU A 91 -13.16 -3.22 -4.96
N ASP A 92 -13.95 -2.64 -5.88
CA ASP A 92 -15.32 -2.21 -5.55
C ASP A 92 -16.34 -3.35 -5.64
N GLU A 93 -17.59 -3.09 -5.25
CA GLU A 93 -18.66 -4.10 -5.31
C GLU A 93 -19.04 -4.49 -6.74
N LYS A 94 -18.58 -3.74 -7.76
CA LYS A 94 -18.76 -4.07 -9.19
C LYS A 94 -17.62 -4.95 -9.72
N GLY A 95 -16.59 -5.21 -8.90
CA GLY A 95 -15.39 -5.95 -9.29
C GLY A 95 -14.42 -5.14 -10.15
N ASN A 96 -14.48 -3.80 -10.08
CA ASN A 96 -13.43 -2.96 -10.65
C ASN A 96 -12.23 -2.95 -9.71
N TYR A 97 -11.03 -3.02 -10.28
CA TYR A 97 -9.78 -2.96 -9.56
C TYR A 97 -9.35 -1.53 -9.32
N PHE A 98 -8.75 -1.30 -8.17
CA PHE A 98 -8.00 -0.09 -7.82
C PHE A 98 -6.58 -0.48 -7.49
N VAL A 99 -5.61 0.10 -8.20
CA VAL A 99 -4.19 -0.10 -7.94
C VAL A 99 -3.55 1.24 -7.61
N ALA A 100 -2.91 1.31 -6.46
CA ALA A 100 -2.08 2.45 -6.07
C ALA A 100 -0.60 2.10 -6.29
N THR A 101 0.15 3.02 -6.89
CA THR A 101 1.61 2.95 -7.07
C THR A 101 2.25 4.25 -6.62
N GLY A 102 3.50 4.18 -6.19
CA GLY A 102 4.27 5.31 -5.70
C GLY A 102 5.67 5.32 -6.30
N VAL A 103 6.24 6.51 -6.42
CA VAL A 103 7.62 6.70 -6.88
C VAL A 103 8.63 6.14 -5.88
N ASP A 104 9.74 5.63 -6.39
CA ASP A 104 10.93 5.31 -5.59
C ASP A 104 11.92 6.47 -5.68
N GLU A 105 12.15 7.17 -4.57
CA GLU A 105 12.99 8.38 -4.52
C GLU A 105 14.11 8.25 -3.48
N ASP A 106 14.43 7.02 -3.05
CA ASP A 106 15.40 6.77 -1.96
C ASP A 106 16.76 7.45 -2.22
N ASP A 107 17.19 7.50 -3.48
CA ASP A 107 18.47 8.09 -3.89
C ASP A 107 18.38 9.58 -4.26
N GLU A 108 17.17 10.16 -4.30
CA GLU A 108 16.94 11.55 -4.70
C GLU A 108 16.66 12.49 -3.51
N VAL A 109 15.99 11.98 -2.48
CA VAL A 109 15.52 12.80 -1.36
C VAL A 109 16.67 13.20 -0.42
N ASP A 110 16.76 14.51 -0.15
CA ASP A 110 17.72 15.08 0.77
C ASP A 110 17.13 16.24 1.59
N ALA A 111 18.00 17.00 2.27
CA ALA A 111 17.61 18.15 3.09
C ALA A 111 16.98 19.31 2.30
N THR A 112 17.10 19.31 0.98
CA THR A 112 16.65 20.39 0.09
C THR A 112 15.67 19.92 -0.98
N TYR A 113 15.70 18.64 -1.34
CA TYR A 113 14.84 18.04 -2.34
C TYR A 113 13.93 16.94 -1.75
N PRO A 114 12.64 16.89 -2.13
CA PRO A 114 11.92 17.93 -2.85
C PRO A 114 11.73 19.19 -1.99
N PRO A 115 11.60 20.38 -2.59
CA PRO A 115 11.24 21.57 -1.83
C PRO A 115 9.90 21.37 -1.12
N ASN A 116 9.80 21.87 0.11
CA ASN A 116 8.56 21.81 0.88
C ASN A 116 7.43 22.58 0.16
N ASP A 117 6.18 22.21 0.46
CA ASP A 117 4.95 22.88 0.00
C ASP A 117 4.68 22.93 -1.51
N ILE A 118 5.57 22.39 -2.35
CA ILE A 118 5.35 22.30 -3.78
C ILE A 118 4.82 20.90 -4.11
N PRO A 119 3.52 20.73 -4.38
CA PRO A 119 2.99 19.44 -4.81
C PRO A 119 3.65 19.04 -6.13
N ARG A 120 3.93 17.75 -6.29
CA ARG A 120 4.60 17.22 -7.48
C ARG A 120 3.68 16.20 -8.15
N PRO A 121 3.52 16.28 -9.48
CA PRO A 121 2.76 15.25 -10.16
C PRO A 121 3.48 13.91 -10.07
N ASP A 122 2.72 12.83 -10.22
CA ASP A 122 3.24 11.47 -10.37
C ASP A 122 4.11 10.95 -9.20
N VAL A 123 3.85 11.44 -7.97
CA VAL A 123 4.44 10.86 -6.75
C VAL A 123 3.66 9.63 -6.30
N VAL A 124 2.33 9.73 -6.29
CA VAL A 124 1.42 8.61 -6.02
C VAL A 124 0.28 8.62 -7.02
N ARG A 125 0.07 7.49 -7.70
CA ARG A 125 -0.97 7.32 -8.71
C ARG A 125 -1.94 6.22 -8.28
N LEU A 126 -3.23 6.49 -8.48
CA LEU A 126 -4.31 5.52 -8.32
C LEU A 126 -4.96 5.28 -9.68
N VAL A 127 -5.05 4.03 -10.11
CA VAL A 127 -5.73 3.64 -11.36
C VAL A 127 -6.92 2.74 -11.06
N LYS A 128 -8.08 3.09 -11.60
CA LYS A 128 -9.31 2.28 -11.59
C LYS A 128 -9.53 1.63 -12.94
N PHE A 129 -9.77 0.32 -12.97
CA PHE A 129 -10.07 -0.38 -14.22
C PHE A 129 -11.04 -1.56 -14.01
N ASP A 130 -11.79 -1.91 -15.05
CA ASP A 130 -12.71 -3.05 -15.00
C ASP A 130 -12.03 -4.39 -15.36
N ARG A 131 -12.79 -5.49 -15.26
CA ARG A 131 -12.30 -6.84 -15.62
C ARG A 131 -11.93 -7.01 -17.10
N SER A 132 -12.34 -6.11 -17.99
CA SER A 132 -11.89 -6.15 -19.39
C SER A 132 -10.51 -5.49 -19.57
N GLY A 133 -9.97 -4.86 -18.52
CA GLY A 133 -8.76 -4.05 -18.56
C GLY A 133 -9.02 -2.62 -19.03
N CYS A 134 -10.29 -2.19 -19.10
CA CYS A 134 -10.64 -0.83 -19.48
C CYS A 134 -10.41 0.10 -18.30
N VAL A 135 -9.54 1.11 -18.49
CA VAL A 135 -9.31 2.15 -17.49
C VAL A 135 -10.56 3.02 -17.38
N LEU A 136 -11.08 3.12 -16.16
CA LEU A 136 -12.28 3.89 -15.83
C LEU A 136 -11.93 5.24 -15.20
N GLY A 137 -10.75 5.37 -14.61
CA GLY A 137 -10.28 6.61 -14.01
C GLY A 137 -8.84 6.50 -13.52
N GLU A 138 -8.17 7.64 -13.45
CA GLU A 138 -6.84 7.79 -12.90
C GLU A 138 -6.82 9.02 -11.99
N THR A 139 -6.06 8.95 -10.90
CA THR A 139 -5.91 10.03 -9.93
C THR A 139 -4.44 10.19 -9.60
N ASP A 140 -3.94 11.40 -9.82
CA ASP A 140 -2.71 11.87 -9.20
C ASP A 140 -3.04 12.27 -7.75
N VAL A 141 -2.61 11.45 -6.80
CA VAL A 141 -3.05 11.56 -5.42
C VAL A 141 -2.44 12.77 -4.73
N ASP A 142 -1.19 13.14 -5.04
CA ASP A 142 -0.54 14.31 -4.45
C ASP A 142 -1.24 15.60 -4.89
N MET A 143 -1.52 15.71 -6.20
CA MET A 143 -2.26 16.83 -6.75
C MET A 143 -3.69 16.90 -6.22
N ALA A 144 -4.39 15.77 -6.15
CA ALA A 144 -5.76 15.71 -5.63
C ALA A 144 -5.84 16.03 -4.12
N ARG A 145 -4.81 15.68 -3.34
CA ARG A 145 -4.71 16.07 -1.93
C ARG A 145 -4.63 17.58 -1.78
N ARG A 146 -3.78 18.25 -2.56
CA ARG A 146 -3.65 19.71 -2.53
C ARG A 146 -4.91 20.43 -3.03
N GLU A 147 -5.62 19.86 -4.02
CA GLU A 147 -6.91 20.41 -4.46
C GLU A 147 -7.97 20.36 -3.35
N ALA A 148 -8.03 19.27 -2.58
CA ALA A 148 -8.98 19.09 -1.50
C ALA A 148 -8.64 19.91 -0.24
N ASP A 149 -7.35 20.08 0.05
CA ASP A 149 -6.85 20.83 1.19
C ASP A 149 -5.55 21.56 0.80
N PRO A 150 -5.58 22.90 0.64
CA PRO A 150 -4.41 23.69 0.30
C PRO A 150 -3.28 23.62 1.32
N GLU A 151 -3.51 23.11 2.53
CA GLU A 151 -2.50 22.89 3.58
C GLU A 151 -2.11 21.40 3.69
N ALA A 152 -2.61 20.53 2.81
CA ALA A 152 -2.22 19.13 2.78
C ALA A 152 -0.72 19.02 2.55
N GLU A 153 -0.05 18.34 3.48
CA GLU A 153 1.34 17.99 3.32
C GLU A 153 1.57 17.18 2.05
N ILE A 154 2.67 17.51 1.37
CA ILE A 154 3.15 16.82 0.18
C ILE A 154 3.64 15.42 0.52
N ILE A 155 3.48 14.50 -0.42
CA ILE A 155 4.05 13.16 -0.31
C ILE A 155 5.51 13.22 -0.77
N VAL A 156 6.40 12.65 0.04
CA VAL A 156 7.84 12.58 -0.23
C VAL A 156 8.31 11.17 0.03
N ASN A 157 8.94 10.53 -0.95
CA ASN A 157 9.43 9.15 -0.87
C ASN A 157 8.42 8.17 -0.22
N PRO A 158 7.29 7.89 -0.89
CA PRO A 158 6.27 7.02 -0.34
C PRO A 158 6.84 5.62 -0.05
N MET A 159 6.44 5.07 1.10
CA MET A 159 6.87 3.77 1.65
C MET A 159 8.34 3.71 2.08
N VAL A 160 9.00 4.85 2.27
CA VAL A 160 10.32 4.91 2.92
C VAL A 160 10.23 4.30 4.31
N ALA A 161 11.08 3.29 4.55
CA ALA A 161 11.17 2.54 5.81
C ALA A 161 9.80 2.13 6.40
N GLY A 162 8.80 1.84 5.55
CA GLY A 162 7.48 1.48 6.03
C GLY A 162 6.57 0.87 4.98
N SER A 163 5.31 0.67 5.34
CA SER A 163 4.35 -0.07 4.52
C SER A 163 3.32 0.83 3.83
N SER A 164 2.40 0.22 3.08
CA SER A 164 1.21 0.86 2.53
C SER A 164 0.03 -0.10 2.50
N ARG A 165 -1.20 0.43 2.61
CA ARG A 165 -2.45 -0.33 2.44
C ARG A 165 -3.49 0.52 1.72
N LEU A 166 -4.21 -0.13 0.81
CA LEU A 166 -5.38 0.40 0.14
C LEU A 166 -6.61 -0.41 0.60
N ALA A 167 -7.60 0.26 1.15
CA ALA A 167 -8.88 -0.35 1.54
C ALA A 167 -10.01 0.32 0.78
N TYR A 168 -11.01 -0.46 0.37
CA TYR A 168 -12.23 0.03 -0.28
C TYR A 168 -13.45 -0.22 0.61
N GLY A 169 -14.41 0.71 0.58
CA GLY A 169 -15.74 0.46 1.10
C GLY A 169 -16.69 1.65 0.96
N ALA A 170 -17.97 1.34 0.75
CA ALA A 170 -19.06 2.33 0.62
C ALA A 170 -18.73 3.47 -0.36
N GLY A 171 -18.19 3.13 -1.54
CA GLY A 171 -17.85 4.11 -2.57
C GLY A 171 -16.61 4.97 -2.28
N HIS A 172 -15.82 4.63 -1.26
CA HIS A 172 -14.60 5.34 -0.89
C HIS A 172 -13.40 4.40 -0.82
N LEU A 173 -12.22 4.98 -0.92
CA LEU A 173 -10.94 4.34 -0.67
C LEU A 173 -10.24 5.02 0.51
N LEU A 174 -9.48 4.25 1.27
CA LEU A 174 -8.45 4.74 2.18
C LEU A 174 -7.11 4.21 1.67
N LEU A 175 -6.20 5.14 1.36
CA LEU A 175 -4.80 4.84 1.13
C LEU A 175 -4.00 5.34 2.35
N VAL A 176 -3.35 4.43 3.07
CA VAL A 176 -2.44 4.75 4.17
C VAL A 176 -1.06 4.24 3.84
N HIS A 177 -0.03 5.05 4.02
CA HIS A 177 1.36 4.65 3.74
C HIS A 177 2.37 5.45 4.54
N SER A 178 3.59 4.95 4.71
CA SER A 178 4.69 5.78 5.19
C SER A 178 5.19 6.77 4.13
N HIS A 179 5.82 7.86 4.56
CA HIS A 179 6.51 8.84 3.73
C HIS A 179 7.51 9.64 4.60
N ASN A 180 8.35 10.45 3.96
CA ASN A 180 9.22 11.40 4.64
C ASN A 180 8.49 12.71 4.99
N THR A 181 8.85 13.29 6.13
CA THR A 181 8.41 14.63 6.53
C THR A 181 9.20 15.73 5.80
N GLU A 182 8.88 16.98 6.13
CA GLU A 182 9.77 18.11 5.91
C GLU A 182 11.14 17.93 6.59
N PRO A 183 12.21 18.58 6.08
CA PRO A 183 13.54 18.58 6.70
C PRO A 183 13.50 19.16 8.12
N ASP A 184 14.10 18.46 9.08
CA ASP A 184 14.28 18.97 10.44
C ASP A 184 15.66 19.62 10.61
N GLU A 185 15.66 20.95 10.65
CA GLU A 185 16.86 21.77 10.82
C GLU A 185 17.62 21.46 12.13
N ASN A 186 16.93 20.97 13.16
CA ASN A 186 17.56 20.64 14.44
C ASN A 186 18.49 19.42 14.35
N ILE A 187 18.34 18.61 13.30
CA ILE A 187 19.16 17.43 13.01
C ILE A 187 19.84 17.53 11.62
N GLY A 188 20.13 18.77 11.20
CA GLY A 188 20.89 19.04 9.97
C GLY A 188 20.09 18.81 8.69
N GLY A 189 18.77 19.07 8.71
CA GLY A 189 17.89 18.93 7.56
C GLY A 189 17.50 17.48 7.25
N THR A 190 17.80 16.54 8.15
CA THR A 190 17.34 15.16 7.99
C THR A 190 15.82 15.12 8.03
N ARG A 191 15.20 14.41 7.09
CA ARG A 191 13.75 14.18 7.09
C ARG A 191 13.41 13.00 7.98
N HIS A 192 12.41 13.19 8.83
CA HIS A 192 11.83 12.09 9.61
C HIS A 192 10.93 11.23 8.73
N GLN A 193 10.44 10.14 9.29
CA GLN A 193 9.44 9.29 8.66
C GLN A 193 8.15 9.32 9.45
N LYS A 194 7.03 9.19 8.74
CA LYS A 194 5.72 9.00 9.37
C LYS A 194 4.74 8.34 8.41
N ALA A 195 3.55 8.01 8.92
CA ALA A 195 2.44 7.61 8.06
C ALA A 195 1.57 8.81 7.66
N ILE A 196 0.97 8.70 6.47
CA ILE A 196 -0.03 9.62 5.95
C ILE A 196 -1.22 8.83 5.43
N ALA A 197 -2.41 9.42 5.54
CA ALA A 197 -3.66 8.80 5.14
C ALA A 197 -4.42 9.70 4.17
N THR A 198 -5.00 9.10 3.14
CA THR A 198 -5.79 9.79 2.12
C THR A 198 -7.10 9.04 1.90
N HIS A 199 -8.23 9.71 2.14
CA HIS A 199 -9.54 9.19 1.74
C HIS A 199 -9.91 9.73 0.38
N ILE A 200 -10.33 8.85 -0.53
CA ILE A 200 -10.60 9.17 -1.93
C ILE A 200 -12.02 8.69 -2.28
N ASN A 201 -12.80 9.52 -2.97
CA ASN A 201 -14.05 9.07 -3.58
C ASN A 201 -13.74 8.13 -4.75
N ALA A 202 -14.21 6.89 -4.69
CA ALA A 202 -13.83 5.85 -5.64
C ALA A 202 -14.46 5.99 -7.03
N GLU A 203 -15.47 6.86 -7.18
CA GLU A 203 -16.09 7.15 -8.47
C GLU A 203 -15.39 8.31 -9.17
N THR A 204 -15.10 9.39 -8.44
CA THR A 204 -14.56 10.63 -9.02
C THR A 204 -13.04 10.76 -8.93
N GLY A 205 -12.39 10.01 -8.04
CA GLY A 205 -10.98 10.19 -7.71
C GLY A 205 -10.70 11.40 -6.80
N ALA A 206 -11.72 12.15 -6.40
CA ALA A 206 -11.53 13.33 -5.55
C ALA A 206 -11.11 12.93 -4.13
N VAL A 207 -10.10 13.60 -3.58
CA VAL A 207 -9.73 13.46 -2.17
C VAL A 207 -10.82 14.11 -1.31
N THR A 208 -11.26 13.37 -0.28
CA THR A 208 -12.30 13.81 0.67
C THR A 208 -11.73 14.11 2.06
N ARG A 209 -10.53 13.60 2.34
CA ARG A 209 -9.75 13.88 3.55
C ARG A 209 -8.28 13.56 3.29
N ALA A 210 -7.39 14.50 3.61
CA ALA A 210 -5.95 14.38 3.42
C ALA A 210 -5.16 13.97 4.68
N SER A 211 -5.82 13.78 5.83
CA SER A 211 -5.17 13.33 7.06
C SER A 211 -6.15 12.69 8.04
N THR A 212 -5.67 11.75 8.85
CA THR A 212 -6.43 11.01 9.87
C THR A 212 -5.77 11.14 11.25
N MET A 213 -5.26 10.06 11.85
CA MET A 213 -4.50 10.14 13.11
C MET A 213 -3.05 10.50 12.83
N TRP A 214 -2.46 11.14 13.84
CA TRP A 214 -1.03 11.33 13.90
C TRP A 214 -0.39 10.23 14.76
N VAL A 215 0.45 9.41 14.13
CA VAL A 215 1.37 8.50 14.81
C VAL A 215 2.77 8.77 14.27
N SER A 216 3.57 9.46 15.07
CA SER A 216 4.96 9.77 14.73
C SER A 216 5.75 8.48 14.57
N HIS A 217 6.54 8.42 13.49
CA HIS A 217 7.34 7.24 13.14
C HIS A 217 6.49 5.96 13.05
N SER A 218 5.30 6.10 12.46
CA SER A 218 4.51 4.92 12.12
C SER A 218 5.13 4.21 10.92
N PHE A 219 5.73 3.05 11.18
CA PHE A 219 6.48 2.30 10.17
C PHE A 219 5.71 1.13 9.58
N ASP A 220 4.72 0.59 10.27
CA ASP A 220 3.92 -0.53 9.74
C ASP A 220 2.42 -0.26 9.93
N GLN A 221 1.64 -0.40 8.84
CA GLN A 221 0.23 0.01 8.78
C GLN A 221 -0.69 -1.12 8.31
N ARG A 222 -1.88 -1.23 8.91
CA ARG A 222 -3.00 -2.01 8.38
C ARG A 222 -4.20 -1.11 8.15
N ALA A 223 -4.99 -1.42 7.15
CA ALA A 223 -6.25 -0.75 6.89
C ALA A 223 -7.34 -1.74 6.47
N LEU A 224 -8.57 -1.51 6.89
CA LEU A 224 -9.76 -2.20 6.39
C LEU A 224 -10.97 -1.27 6.41
N PHE A 225 -12.04 -1.65 5.71
CA PHE A 225 -13.36 -1.08 5.88
C PHE A 225 -14.23 -2.05 6.66
N ASP A 226 -14.92 -1.57 7.70
CA ASP A 226 -15.68 -2.42 8.64
C ASP A 226 -17.19 -2.47 8.36
N GLY A 227 -17.61 -1.98 7.18
CA GLY A 227 -19.02 -1.83 6.79
C GLY A 227 -19.58 -0.42 7.03
N THR A 228 -18.97 0.38 7.90
CA THR A 228 -19.47 1.74 8.22
C THR A 228 -18.37 2.80 8.33
N GLY A 229 -17.11 2.41 8.49
CA GLY A 229 -15.96 3.29 8.48
C GLY A 229 -14.66 2.56 8.13
N PHE A 230 -13.63 3.35 7.87
CA PHE A 230 -12.27 2.84 7.73
C PHE A 230 -11.62 2.66 9.09
N VAL A 231 -10.89 1.56 9.24
CA VAL A 231 -10.08 1.26 10.42
C VAL A 231 -8.63 1.25 9.97
N GLU A 232 -7.81 1.97 10.71
CA GLU A 232 -6.37 2.07 10.52
C GLU A 232 -5.68 1.52 11.76
N LEU A 233 -4.56 0.84 11.57
CA LEU A 233 -3.74 0.29 12.64
C LEU A 233 -2.28 0.64 12.36
N HIS A 234 -1.61 1.24 13.33
CA HIS A 234 -0.27 1.77 13.19
C HIS A 234 0.64 1.17 14.25
N LEU A 235 1.85 0.79 13.85
CA LEU A 235 2.96 0.54 14.75
C LEU A 235 3.82 1.81 14.82
N GLY A 236 3.74 2.56 15.91
CA GLY A 236 4.50 3.79 16.15
C GLY A 236 5.56 3.62 17.22
N ASP A 237 6.75 4.19 16.99
CA ASP A 237 7.88 4.07 17.92
C ASP A 237 8.29 5.38 18.61
N ALA A 238 7.77 6.51 18.11
CA ALA A 238 7.89 7.82 18.74
C ALA A 238 6.60 8.15 19.49
N TYR A 239 5.79 9.10 19.01
CA TYR A 239 4.58 9.54 19.71
C TYR A 239 3.28 9.26 18.92
N PRO A 240 2.33 8.46 19.46
CA PRO A 240 2.47 7.61 20.65
C PRO A 240 3.31 6.35 20.36
N ARG A 241 4.13 5.90 21.33
CA ARG A 241 4.93 4.66 21.23
C ARG A 241 4.05 3.44 21.50
N THR A 242 3.20 3.11 20.55
CA THR A 242 2.14 2.12 20.72
C THR A 242 1.79 1.41 19.42
N ILE A 243 1.04 0.30 19.55
CA ILE A 243 0.11 -0.10 18.50
C ILE A 243 -1.13 0.78 18.66
N THR A 244 -1.36 1.68 17.72
CA THR A 244 -2.50 2.62 17.73
C THR A 244 -3.54 2.16 16.72
N VAL A 245 -4.82 2.16 17.12
CA VAL A 245 -5.95 1.94 16.22
C VAL A 245 -6.76 3.22 16.08
N GLY A 246 -7.18 3.52 14.87
CA GLY A 246 -8.12 4.61 14.59
C GLY A 246 -9.26 4.13 13.72
N ARG A 247 -10.43 4.73 13.92
CA ARG A 247 -11.64 4.43 13.15
C ARG A 247 -12.26 5.72 12.65
N TYR A 248 -12.42 5.81 11.33
CA TYR A 248 -12.85 7.01 10.63
C TYR A 248 -14.11 6.71 9.80
N PRO A 249 -15.27 7.28 10.17
CA PRO A 249 -16.42 7.25 9.28
C PRO A 249 -16.12 8.04 8.00
N ALA A 250 -16.89 7.78 6.92
CA ALA A 250 -16.77 8.51 5.66
C ALA A 250 -16.96 10.03 5.86
N THR A 251 -17.81 10.43 6.82
CA THR A 251 -18.02 11.82 7.22
C THR A 251 -17.95 11.97 8.73
N GLY A 252 -17.41 13.09 9.20
CA GLY A 252 -17.26 13.39 10.64
C GLY A 252 -15.94 12.92 11.25
N ARG A 253 -15.78 13.11 12.56
CA ARG A 253 -14.51 12.87 13.27
C ARG A 253 -14.32 11.37 13.54
N GLY A 254 -13.09 10.89 13.40
CA GLY A 254 -12.73 9.54 13.84
C GLY A 254 -12.43 9.45 15.34
N VAL A 255 -12.21 8.23 15.79
CA VAL A 255 -11.78 7.91 17.17
C VAL A 255 -10.49 7.13 17.10
N THR A 256 -9.53 7.50 17.94
CA THR A 256 -8.21 6.85 18.04
C THR A 256 -8.01 6.31 19.45
N ARG A 257 -7.37 5.14 19.56
CA ARG A 257 -7.05 4.49 20.83
C ARG A 257 -5.71 3.77 20.74
N ASP A 258 -4.99 3.76 21.84
CA ASP A 258 -3.80 2.93 22.00
C ASP A 258 -4.24 1.52 22.41
N LEU A 259 -3.83 0.51 21.64
CA LEU A 259 -4.14 -0.90 21.91
C LEU A 259 -3.06 -1.56 22.79
N PHE A 260 -1.81 -1.18 22.57
CA PHE A 260 -0.67 -1.81 23.23
C PHE A 260 0.51 -0.84 23.33
N HIS A 261 1.01 -0.62 24.55
CA HIS A 261 2.21 0.19 24.76
C HIS A 261 3.47 -0.64 24.54
N ILE A 262 4.37 -0.10 23.72
CA ILE A 262 5.60 -0.79 23.31
C ILE A 262 6.73 -0.42 24.27
N LYS A 263 7.59 -1.40 24.61
CA LYS A 263 8.76 -1.14 25.45
C LYS A 263 9.78 -0.27 24.73
N GLY A 264 10.49 0.57 25.46
CA GLY A 264 11.60 1.39 24.97
C GLY A 264 11.33 2.88 25.21
N PRO A 265 12.36 3.73 25.12
CA PRO A 265 12.16 5.17 25.11
C PRO A 265 11.47 5.61 23.82
N GLU A 266 10.80 6.76 23.87
CA GLU A 266 10.24 7.42 22.71
C GLU A 266 11.33 7.68 21.65
N GLY A 267 11.04 7.36 20.39
CA GLY A 267 11.96 7.55 19.26
C GLY A 267 13.04 6.48 19.13
N ASP A 268 13.03 5.43 19.95
CA ASP A 268 13.86 4.25 19.71
C ASP A 268 13.28 3.43 18.56
N ASN A 269 13.96 3.47 17.42
CA ASN A 269 13.55 2.79 16.20
C ASN A 269 13.38 1.27 16.35
N ASN A 270 13.89 0.67 17.43
CA ASN A 270 13.57 -0.71 17.75
C ASN A 270 12.29 -0.82 18.58
N THR A 271 11.19 -1.21 17.94
CA THR A 271 9.91 -1.47 18.62
C THR A 271 9.85 -2.81 19.34
N PHE A 272 10.77 -3.74 19.04
CA PHE A 272 10.71 -5.13 19.51
C PHE A 272 9.36 -5.81 19.24
N THR A 273 8.59 -5.28 18.29
CA THR A 273 7.18 -5.61 18.05
C THR A 273 6.95 -5.64 16.56
N ARG A 274 6.33 -6.72 16.07
CA ARG A 274 5.94 -6.87 14.67
C ARG A 274 4.43 -6.89 14.56
N LEU A 275 3.88 -6.02 13.72
CA LEU A 275 2.46 -5.97 13.46
C LEU A 275 2.07 -7.14 12.53
N GLY A 276 1.06 -7.89 12.92
CA GLY A 276 0.49 -8.99 12.13
C GLY A 276 -0.59 -8.46 11.20
N GLY A 277 -1.85 -8.73 11.53
CA GLY A 277 -3.01 -8.32 10.76
C GLY A 277 -4.15 -7.83 11.66
N ILE A 278 -5.19 -7.30 11.04
CA ILE A 278 -6.43 -6.90 11.70
C ILE A 278 -7.60 -7.48 10.92
N ALA A 279 -8.61 -7.94 11.65
CA ALA A 279 -9.87 -8.41 11.09
C ALA A 279 -11.04 -7.95 11.96
N GLN A 280 -12.15 -7.60 11.33
CA GLN A 280 -13.41 -7.44 12.03
C GLN A 280 -13.91 -8.81 12.51
N VAL A 281 -14.48 -8.86 13.72
CA VAL A 281 -15.07 -10.09 14.27
C VAL A 281 -16.53 -9.86 14.62
N GLY A 282 -17.36 -10.88 14.41
CA GLY A 282 -18.80 -10.84 14.74
C GLY A 282 -19.09 -11.14 16.21
N HIS A 283 -18.30 -10.58 17.15
CA HIS A 283 -18.46 -10.83 18.59
C HIS A 283 -19.29 -9.69 19.24
N PRO A 284 -20.19 -9.99 20.20
CA PRO A 284 -21.04 -8.95 20.81
C PRO A 284 -20.28 -7.90 21.63
N GLU A 285 -19.06 -8.20 22.08
CA GLU A 285 -18.25 -7.31 22.93
C GLU A 285 -16.96 -6.80 22.27
N PHE A 286 -16.55 -7.41 21.16
CA PHE A 286 -15.29 -7.09 20.48
C PHE A 286 -15.56 -6.84 19.01
N ASP A 287 -15.12 -5.67 18.52
CA ASP A 287 -15.32 -5.31 17.11
C ASP A 287 -14.22 -5.89 16.21
N TYR A 288 -12.99 -6.00 16.73
CA TYR A 288 -11.82 -6.38 15.95
C TYR A 288 -10.88 -7.34 16.68
N LEU A 289 -10.24 -8.21 15.92
CA LEU A 289 -9.08 -8.99 16.33
C LEU A 289 -7.82 -8.39 15.70
N VAL A 290 -6.82 -8.11 16.52
CA VAL A 290 -5.50 -7.63 16.08
C VAL A 290 -4.45 -8.68 16.45
N LEU A 291 -3.66 -9.10 15.46
CA LEU A 291 -2.53 -9.98 15.64
C LEU A 291 -1.23 -9.17 15.63
N PHE A 292 -0.37 -9.42 16.61
CA PHE A 292 1.00 -8.88 16.66
C PHE A 292 1.88 -9.83 17.48
N ALA A 293 3.20 -9.71 17.29
CA ALA A 293 4.20 -10.40 18.09
C ALA A 293 5.11 -9.37 18.75
N THR A 294 5.48 -9.58 20.01
CA THR A 294 6.41 -8.71 20.73
C THR A 294 7.39 -9.56 21.54
N GLU A 295 8.61 -9.06 21.73
CA GLU A 295 9.57 -9.74 22.60
C GLU A 295 9.01 -9.89 24.02
N ARG A 296 9.32 -11.03 24.64
CA ARG A 296 8.92 -11.33 26.02
C ARG A 296 9.70 -10.50 27.06
N SER A 297 10.88 -10.02 26.69
CA SER A 297 11.83 -9.43 27.65
C SER A 297 11.37 -8.04 28.10
N ARG A 298 11.65 -7.74 29.37
CA ARG A 298 11.29 -6.46 30.01
C ARG A 298 12.43 -5.44 30.00
N GLY A 299 13.61 -5.84 29.53
CA GLY A 299 14.79 -4.99 29.41
C GLY A 299 14.85 -4.28 28.05
N PHE A 300 15.58 -3.17 28.01
CA PHE A 300 15.91 -2.42 26.80
C PHE A 300 17.27 -2.83 26.21
N GLU A 301 18.11 -3.49 27.01
CA GLU A 301 19.33 -4.12 26.52
C GLU A 301 18.96 -5.40 25.79
N GLY A 302 19.24 -5.45 24.49
CA GLY A 302 18.88 -6.58 23.65
C GLY A 302 19.42 -7.89 24.21
N ASP A 303 18.54 -8.72 24.76
CA ASP A 303 18.84 -10.07 25.19
C ASP A 303 18.88 -11.03 23.99
N GLY A 304 20.03 -11.68 23.83
CA GLY A 304 20.47 -12.39 22.64
C GLY A 304 19.48 -13.41 22.10
N GLU A 305 19.51 -13.57 20.78
CA GLU A 305 18.97 -14.73 20.06
C GLU A 305 17.53 -15.13 20.42
N ILE A 306 16.57 -14.60 19.67
CA ILE A 306 15.46 -15.48 19.25
C ILE A 306 16.06 -16.47 18.25
N ARG A 307 16.70 -17.54 18.74
CA ARG A 307 16.86 -18.75 17.93
C ARG A 307 15.46 -19.32 17.74
N GLY A 308 14.86 -19.00 16.59
CA GLY A 308 13.69 -19.72 16.12
C GLY A 308 14.02 -21.21 16.16
N ASN A 309 13.33 -21.97 17.00
CA ASN A 309 13.34 -23.41 16.87
C ASN A 309 12.80 -23.70 15.47
N ALA A 310 13.66 -24.24 14.61
CA ALA A 310 13.26 -24.85 13.35
C ALA A 310 12.35 -26.04 13.68
N GLY A 311 11.05 -25.74 13.81
CA GLY A 311 10.04 -26.67 14.30
C GLY A 311 8.82 -26.60 13.38
N SER A 312 8.75 -27.58 12.48
CA SER A 312 7.57 -28.00 11.71
C SER A 312 6.89 -26.92 10.86
N GLY A 313 7.32 -26.82 9.60
CA GLY A 313 6.48 -26.24 8.55
C GLY A 313 5.15 -27.00 8.42
N PRO A 314 4.07 -26.32 7.99
CA PRO A 314 2.81 -26.99 7.69
C PRO A 314 3.02 -27.96 6.52
N ARG A 315 2.78 -29.25 6.79
CA ARG A 315 2.69 -30.29 5.77
C ARG A 315 1.47 -30.01 4.90
N ALA A 316 1.70 -29.84 3.60
CA ALA A 316 0.66 -29.86 2.58
C ALA A 316 -0.15 -31.16 2.67
N LEU A 317 -1.47 -31.03 2.78
CA LEU A 317 -2.41 -32.12 2.53
C LEU A 317 -2.95 -31.94 1.11
N ALA A 318 -2.47 -32.80 0.21
CA ALA A 318 -3.11 -33.06 -1.07
C ALA A 318 -3.99 -34.30 -0.92
N ASP A 319 -5.24 -34.27 -1.42
CA ASP A 319 -5.79 -35.35 -2.25
C ASP A 319 -7.09 -34.92 -2.97
N ARG A 320 -7.40 -35.70 -4.01
CA ARG A 320 -8.06 -35.46 -5.29
C ARG A 320 -9.58 -35.67 -5.32
N SER A 321 -10.18 -35.14 -6.39
CA SER A 321 -11.25 -35.67 -7.28
C SER A 321 -12.22 -34.53 -7.63
N GLY A 322 -12.65 -34.22 -8.87
CA GLY A 322 -12.82 -34.98 -10.11
C GLY A 322 -14.24 -34.70 -10.62
N GLY A 323 -14.44 -33.86 -11.63
CA GLY A 323 -15.77 -33.58 -12.21
C GLY A 323 -15.79 -32.49 -13.28
N LYS A 324 -16.52 -32.72 -14.40
CA LYS A 324 -16.41 -32.02 -15.70
C LYS A 324 -17.42 -30.88 -15.95
N SER A 325 -16.96 -29.91 -16.76
CA SER A 325 -17.68 -29.04 -17.74
C SER A 325 -18.50 -27.85 -17.20
N ALA A 326 -18.71 -26.72 -17.89
CA ALA A 326 -18.63 -26.39 -19.32
C ALA A 326 -18.28 -24.89 -19.54
N ARG A 327 -17.75 -24.56 -20.73
CA ARG A 327 -17.32 -23.21 -21.16
C ARG A 327 -18.48 -22.33 -21.59
N GLY A 328 -18.49 -21.07 -21.14
CA GLY A 328 -19.24 -19.97 -21.73
C GLY A 328 -18.29 -18.86 -22.19
N THR A 329 -18.39 -18.45 -23.45
CA THR A 329 -17.62 -17.34 -24.05
C THR A 329 -18.38 -16.02 -23.87
N ALA A 330 -17.72 -14.99 -23.31
CA ALA A 330 -18.25 -13.63 -23.26
C ALA A 330 -17.61 -12.75 -24.36
N ALA A 331 -18.45 -11.94 -25.01
CA ALA A 331 -18.10 -11.11 -26.15
C ALA A 331 -17.37 -9.81 -25.75
N HIS A 332 -16.34 -9.48 -26.52
CA HIS A 332 -15.62 -8.21 -26.44
C HIS A 332 -16.52 -7.02 -26.83
N ARG A 333 -16.52 -5.97 -26.00
CA ARG A 333 -16.87 -4.60 -26.41
C ARG A 333 -15.59 -3.78 -26.50
N SER A 334 -15.54 -2.90 -27.49
CA SER A 334 -14.37 -2.07 -27.80
C SER A 334 -14.13 -1.00 -26.74
N CYS A 335 -12.91 -1.00 -26.20
CA CYS A 335 -12.36 0.02 -25.32
C CYS A 335 -12.13 1.32 -26.11
N ARG A 336 -12.57 2.48 -25.60
CA ARG A 336 -12.19 3.78 -26.17
C ARG A 336 -10.80 4.14 -25.67
N ARG A 337 -9.87 4.43 -26.58
CA ARG A 337 -8.55 4.97 -26.27
C ARG A 337 -8.69 6.42 -25.80
N TRP A 338 -8.32 6.68 -24.54
CA TRP A 338 -8.00 8.02 -24.07
C TRP A 338 -6.49 8.24 -24.21
N ARG A 339 -6.08 8.89 -25.30
CA ARG A 339 -4.79 9.58 -25.39
C ARG A 339 -5.05 10.86 -26.17
N ASP A 340 -4.92 11.98 -25.45
CA ASP A 340 -4.29 13.23 -25.91
C ASP A 340 -4.57 14.33 -24.87
N ARG A 341 -3.63 14.52 -23.93
CA ARG A 341 -3.34 15.85 -23.41
C ARG A 341 -1.85 16.09 -23.50
N ALA A 342 -1.54 17.17 -24.18
CA ALA A 342 -0.23 17.60 -24.61
C ALA A 342 0.66 17.95 -23.41
N LEU A 343 1.84 17.33 -23.37
CA LEU A 343 3.00 17.88 -22.69
C LEU A 343 3.43 19.12 -23.46
N GLY A 344 3.20 20.31 -22.89
CA GLY A 344 3.78 21.55 -23.36
C GLY A 344 5.29 21.55 -23.10
N ARG A 345 6.08 21.23 -24.12
CA ARG A 345 7.50 21.58 -24.15
C ARG A 345 7.62 23.09 -24.24
N VAL A 346 8.28 23.68 -23.25
CA VAL A 346 8.81 25.04 -23.36
C VAL A 346 10.17 24.91 -24.03
N ASP A 347 10.22 25.19 -25.33
CA ASP A 347 11.47 25.36 -26.05
C ASP A 347 12.06 26.74 -25.67
N HIS A 348 13.21 26.73 -25.02
CA HIS A 348 14.05 27.91 -24.83
C HIS A 348 14.76 28.24 -26.15
N GLU A 349 14.20 29.13 -26.95
CA GLU A 349 14.96 29.80 -28.01
C GLU A 349 15.78 30.95 -27.42
N ARG A 350 17.11 30.82 -27.56
CA ARG A 350 18.07 31.92 -27.44
C ARG A 350 17.84 32.88 -28.60
N HIS A 351 17.73 34.17 -28.28
CA HIS A 351 18.01 35.23 -29.24
C HIS A 351 19.01 36.20 -28.62
N ASP A 352 20.23 36.18 -29.18
CA ASP A 352 21.20 37.24 -29.07
C ASP A 352 20.70 38.48 -29.84
N GLU A 353 20.66 39.62 -29.13
CA GLU A 353 21.04 41.02 -29.50
C GLU A 353 20.65 41.66 -30.87
N PRO A 354 20.55 43.01 -31.01
CA PRO A 354 21.41 44.02 -30.33
C PRO A 354 20.78 45.38 -29.92
N LEU A 355 21.66 46.16 -29.26
CA LEU A 355 21.66 47.59 -28.86
C LEU A 355 21.29 47.92 -27.41
#